data_AF-A0A258L6I8-F1
#
_entry.id   AF-A0A258L6I8-F1
#
_cell.length_a   1.000
_cell.length_b   1.000
_cell.length_c   1.000
_cell.angle_alpha   90.00
_cell.angle_beta   90.00
_cell.angle_gamma   90.00
#
_symmetry.space_group_name_H-M   'P 1'
#
loop_
_entity.id
_entity.type
_entity.pdbx_description
1 polymer ?
#
loop_
_entity_poly.entity_id
_entity_poly.type
_entity_poly.pdbx_seq_one_letter_code
_entity_poly.pdbx_strand_id
1 'polypeptide(L)' 'MTRDDGPPLEDLKRLPGLYRRWELVEVFEPNRNYHIEDAGTHADGTPLLAVFVDDLKPNPLSNAART' A
#
# COMPACT_ATOMS: atom_id res chain seq x y z
N MET A 1 -3.65 -21.55 16.13
CA MET A 1 -4.69 -20.92 15.29
C MET A 1 -4.65 -19.43 15.60
N THR A 2 -3.67 -18.73 15.06
CA THR A 2 -3.57 -17.27 15.20
C THR A 2 -3.93 -16.75 13.83
N ARG A 3 -5.07 -16.07 13.73
CA ARG A 3 -5.56 -15.49 12.49
C ARG A 3 -4.55 -14.46 12.04
N ASP A 4 -3.82 -14.79 10.98
CA ASP A 4 -3.11 -13.89 10.08
C ASP A 4 -4.14 -13.09 9.24
N ASP A 5 -5.26 -12.71 9.85
CA ASP A 5 -6.29 -11.94 9.18
C ASP A 5 -5.99 -10.49 9.49
N GLY A 6 -5.02 -9.94 8.75
CA GLY A 6 -5.12 -8.53 8.35
C GLY A 6 -6.53 -8.26 7.79
N PRO A 7 -6.93 -6.99 7.65
CA PRO A 7 -8.23 -6.68 7.05
C PRO A 7 -8.40 -7.47 5.74
N PRO A 8 -9.58 -8.07 5.50
CA PRO A 8 -9.81 -8.80 4.26
C PRO A 8 -9.57 -7.85 3.08
N LEU A 9 -9.07 -8.39 1.96
CA LEU A 9 -8.68 -7.57 0.79
C LEU A 9 -9.80 -6.65 0.28
N GLU A 10 -11.06 -7.03 0.51
CA GLU A 10 -12.25 -6.23 0.19
C GLU A 10 -12.33 -4.91 0.97
N ASP A 11 -11.72 -4.83 2.14
CA ASP A 11 -11.63 -3.62 2.98
C ASP A 11 -10.40 -2.76 2.64
N LEU A 12 -9.53 -3.22 1.75
CA LEU A 12 -8.35 -2.48 1.32
C LEU A 12 -8.62 -1.66 0.06
N LYS A 13 -8.12 -0.43 0.07
CA LYS A 13 -8.16 0.45 -1.09
C LYS A 13 -6.94 0.22 -1.98
N ARG A 14 -7.16 -0.11 -3.24
CA ARG A 14 -6.08 -0.19 -4.24
C ARG A 14 -5.52 1.20 -4.57
N LEU A 15 -4.21 1.36 -4.47
CA LEU A 15 -3.53 2.56 -4.95
C LEU A 15 -3.51 2.59 -6.50
N PRO A 16 -3.58 3.78 -7.11
CA PRO A 16 -3.61 3.89 -8.56
C PRO A 16 -2.25 3.53 -9.18
N GLY A 17 -2.24 2.67 -10.20
CA GLY A 17 -1.05 2.31 -10.96
C GLY A 17 -0.48 0.94 -10.60
N LEU A 18 0.69 0.65 -11.16
CA LEU A 18 1.51 -0.53 -10.89
C LEU A 18 2.92 -0.05 -10.59
N TYR A 19 3.54 -0.63 -9.57
CA TYR A 19 4.79 -0.11 -9.01
C TYR A 19 5.90 -1.13 -9.15
N ARG A 20 7.12 -0.65 -9.36
CA ARG A 20 8.34 -1.43 -9.22
C ARG A 20 8.76 -1.44 -7.75
N ARG A 21 9.55 -2.44 -7.35
CA ARG A 21 9.96 -2.61 -5.95
C ARG A 21 10.67 -1.38 -5.36
N TRP A 22 11.45 -0.67 -6.17
CA TRP A 22 12.18 0.52 -5.73
C TRP A 22 11.31 1.78 -5.62
N GLU A 23 10.14 1.82 -6.25
CA GLU A 23 9.20 2.95 -6.15
C GLU A 23 8.39 2.88 -4.85
N LEU A 24 8.30 1.71 -4.22
CA LEU A 24 7.52 1.52 -2.97
C LEU A 24 8.00 2.43 -1.83
N VAL A 25 9.29 2.78 -1.79
CA VAL A 25 9.84 3.70 -0.78
C VAL A 25 9.24 5.10 -0.88
N GLU A 26 8.79 5.51 -2.07
CA GLU A 26 8.17 6.81 -2.32
C GLU A 26 6.65 6.77 -2.09
N VAL A 27 6.05 5.58 -2.11
CA VAL A 27 4.61 5.36 -1.97
C VAL A 27 4.20 5.07 -0.53
N PHE A 28 5.07 4.44 0.25
CA PHE A 28 4.75 3.99 1.60
C PHE A 28 4.84 5.12 2.61
N GLU A 29 3.73 5.36 3.29
CA GLU A 29 3.64 6.25 4.43
C GLU A 29 3.91 5.48 5.73
N PRO A 30 4.53 6.14 6.73
CA PRO A 30 4.70 5.53 8.03
C PRO A 30 3.35 5.29 8.72
N ASN A 31 3.27 4.21 9.51
CA ASN A 31 2.08 3.84 10.30
C ASN A 31 0.82 3.53 9.48
N ARG A 32 1.01 3.07 8.22
CA ARG A 32 -0.03 2.52 7.35
C ARG A 32 0.20 1.03 7.14
N ASN A 33 -0.86 0.27 6.96
CA ASN A 33 -0.77 -1.14 6.59
C ASN A 33 -0.91 -1.27 5.08
N TYR A 34 0.12 -1.82 4.44
CA TYR A 34 0.14 -2.08 3.01
C TYR A 34 0.08 -3.57 2.72
N HIS A 35 -0.74 -3.93 1.73
CA HIS A 35 -0.74 -5.25 1.11
C HIS A 35 -0.21 -5.13 -0.31
N ILE A 36 0.62 -6.07 -0.72
CA ILE A 36 1.32 -6.05 -2.00
C ILE A 36 1.03 -7.34 -2.74
N GLU A 37 0.62 -7.22 -4.00
CA GLU A 37 0.37 -8.37 -4.87
C GLU A 37 1.22 -8.30 -6.13
N ASP A 38 1.58 -9.47 -6.65
CA ASP A 38 2.13 -9.59 -8.00
C ASP A 38 1.10 -9.09 -9.02
N ALA A 39 1.53 -8.23 -9.92
CA ALA A 39 0.71 -7.70 -11.00
C ALA A 39 1.34 -7.97 -12.38
N GLY A 40 2.12 -9.06 -12.47
CA GLY A 40 2.82 -9.46 -13.66
C GLY A 40 4.12 -8.70 -13.89
N THR A 41 4.48 -8.55 -15.17
CA THR A 41 5.80 -8.08 -15.56
C THR A 41 5.67 -7.04 -16.66
N HIS A 42 6.40 -5.94 -16.51
CA HIS A 42 6.53 -4.93 -17.55
C HIS A 42 7.27 -5.49 -18.77
N ALA A 43 7.15 -4.83 -19.94
CA ALA A 43 7.73 -5.33 -21.19
C ALA A 43 9.26 -5.52 -21.16
N ASP A 44 9.95 -4.80 -20.28
CA ASP A 44 11.39 -4.92 -20.04
C ASP A 44 11.78 -6.07 -19.09
N GLY A 45 10.81 -6.89 -18.66
CA GLY A 45 11.03 -7.99 -17.72
C GLY A 45 10.99 -7.57 -16.26
N THR A 46 10.73 -6.30 -15.95
CA THR A 46 10.67 -5.84 -14.56
C THR A 46 9.36 -6.26 -13.88
N PRO A 47 9.36 -6.90 -12.70
CA PRO A 47 8.15 -7.21 -11.97
C PRO A 47 7.37 -5.95 -11.58
N LEU A 48 6.05 -6.02 -11.74
CA LEU A 48 5.11 -4.97 -11.37
C LEU A 48 4.27 -5.45 -10.18
N LEU A 49 3.95 -4.51 -9.30
CA LEU A 49 3.26 -4.76 -8.05
C LEU A 49 1.99 -3.92 -7.98
N ALA A 50 0.89 -4.53 -7.55
CA ALA A 50 -0.29 -3.82 -7.11
C ALA A 50 -0.18 -3.56 -5.61
N VAL A 51 -0.51 -2.34 -5.18
CA VAL A 51 -0.45 -1.95 -3.77
C VAL A 51 -1.85 -1.62 -3.29
N PHE A 52 -2.18 -2.15 -2.12
CA PHE A 52 -3.42 -1.89 -1.40
C PHE A 52 -3.09 -1.32 -0.03
N VAL A 53 -3.91 -0.41 0.46
CA VAL A 53 -3.75 0.25 1.75
C VAL A 53 -5.03 0.13 2.56
N ASP A 54 -4.91 0.00 3.88
CA ASP A 54 -6.05 0.03 4.76
C ASP A 54 -6.73 1.41 4.74
N ASP A 55 -8.05 1.41 4.51
CA ASP A 55 -8.84 2.65 4.53
C ASP A 55 -9.08 3.17 5.97
N LEU A 56 -8.34 2.65 6.97
CA LEU A 56 -8.33 3.22 8.31
C LEU A 56 -7.97 4.70 8.18
N LYS A 57 -8.95 5.56 8.45
CA LYS A 57 -8.93 7.00 8.23
C LYS A 57 -7.54 7.62 8.46
N PRO A 58 -7.10 8.56 7.60
CA PRO A 58 -5.90 9.35 7.88
C PRO A 58 -5.99 9.89 9.31
N ASN A 59 -4.93 9.69 10.09
CA ASN A 59 -4.86 10.21 11.45
C ASN A 59 -5.14 11.73 11.38
N PRO A 60 -6.25 12.22 11.98
CA PRO A 60 -6.64 13.63 11.87
C PRO A 60 -5.63 14.59 12.52
N LEU A 61 -4.60 14.08 13.20
CA LEU A 61 -3.53 14.86 13.82
C LEU A 61 -2.30 15.08 12.91
N SER A 62 -2.27 14.55 11.68
CA SER A 62 -1.09 14.66 10.82
C SER A 62 -0.75 16.09 10.35
N ASN A 63 -1.64 17.08 10.57
CA ASN A 63 -1.44 18.46 10.09
C ASN A 63 -1.55 19.55 11.18
N ALA A 64 -1.48 19.22 12.48
CA ALA A 64 -1.69 20.20 13.56
C ALA A 64 -0.42 20.82 14.17
N ALA A 65 0.75 20.73 13.52
CA ALA A 65 1.99 21.27 14.06
C ALA A 65 2.89 21.91 13.00
N ARG A 66 2.38 22.86 12.21
CA ARG A 66 3.22 23.92 11.62
C ARG A 66 2.45 25.24 11.57
N THR A 67 3.11 26.25 12.17
CA THR A 67 2.79 27.68 12.25
C THR A 67 2.01 28.12 13.48
#